data_AF-A0A1S2CMX9-F1
#
_entry.id   AF-A0A1S2CMX9-F1
#
_cell.length_a   1.000
_cell.length_b   1.000
_cell.length_c   1.000
_cell.angle_alpha   90.00
_cell.angle_beta   90.00
_cell.angle_gamma   90.00
#
_symmetry.space_group_name_H-M   'P 1'
#
loop_
_entity.id
_entity.type
_entity.pdbx_description
1 polymer ?
#
loop_
_entity_poly.entity_id
_entity_poly.type
_entity_poly.pdbx_seq_one_letter_code
_entity_poly.pdbx_strand_id
1 'polypeptide(L)'
;MFVQLPFWLFPLTGLMALGALIALGIVLWRGDICPGQRARVTQQLFSVWVITALSLMLALEAKAASWLIWSGGASLVLGVALSLLQSRLEGKRSIPSALLWLPGMPLALYGVGLLQVQGWISGLLQMAMLGAAFAHLMLLRARHRLTAFNTLLPLAGLAGAIISLIWLAVLVAWQGGAANLDALIPAVLTQAGLLVVSLLLWFSPLYLQRETAPVVVSTVLCGLLIAQIAATSVWHQLI
;
A
#
# COMPACT_ATOMS: atom_id res chain seq x y z
N MET A 1 21.47 -6.12 -9.87
CA MET A 1 20.08 -5.63 -9.72
C MET A 1 19.18 -6.59 -8.94
N PHE A 2 19.09 -7.89 -9.29
CA PHE A 2 18.20 -8.85 -8.59
C PHE A 2 18.54 -9.15 -7.12
N VAL A 3 19.80 -8.97 -6.69
CA VAL A 3 20.23 -9.23 -5.30
C VAL A 3 19.69 -8.20 -4.30
N GLN A 4 19.39 -6.97 -4.74
CA GLN A 4 18.85 -5.89 -3.89
C GLN A 4 17.32 -5.78 -3.95
N LEU A 5 16.69 -6.59 -4.78
CA LEU A 5 15.25 -6.56 -5.02
C LEU A 5 14.43 -6.86 -3.74
N PRO A 6 14.82 -7.84 -2.89
CA PRO A 6 14.15 -8.05 -1.60
C PRO A 6 14.20 -6.82 -0.69
N PHE A 7 15.35 -6.12 -0.69
CA PHE A 7 15.56 -4.93 0.14
C PHE A 7 14.65 -3.77 -0.26
N TRP A 8 14.35 -3.60 -1.55
CA TRP A 8 13.43 -2.56 -2.02
C TRP A 8 11.95 -2.96 -1.87
N LEU A 9 11.63 -4.24 -2.05
CA LEU A 9 10.24 -4.70 -2.04
C LEU A 9 9.65 -4.88 -0.64
N PHE A 10 10.45 -5.27 0.36
CA PHE A 10 9.91 -5.50 1.70
C PHE A 10 9.25 -4.24 2.29
N PRO A 11 9.84 -3.02 2.27
CA PRO A 11 9.18 -1.88 2.89
C PRO A 11 8.00 -1.41 2.04
N LEU A 12 8.06 -1.53 0.72
CA LEU A 12 6.94 -1.18 -0.18
C LEU A 12 5.71 -2.04 0.08
N THR A 13 5.88 -3.36 0.16
CA THR A 13 4.77 -4.30 0.38
C THR A 13 4.20 -4.18 1.79
N GLY A 14 5.05 -4.00 2.80
CA GLY A 14 4.61 -3.79 4.18
C GLY A 14 3.85 -2.48 4.38
N LEU A 15 4.35 -1.38 3.82
CA LEU A 15 3.67 -0.06 3.86
C LEU A 15 2.36 -0.08 3.05
N MET A 16 2.32 -0.82 1.93
CA MET A 16 1.08 -1.05 1.18
C MET A 16 0.03 -1.78 2.03
N ALA A 17 0.42 -2.86 2.71
CA ALA A 17 -0.49 -3.61 3.59
C ALA A 17 -1.02 -2.74 4.73
N LEU A 18 -0.14 -1.97 5.39
CA LEU A 18 -0.51 -1.08 6.48
C LEU A 18 -1.42 0.06 6.00
N GLY A 19 -1.06 0.74 4.91
CA GLY A 19 -1.88 1.81 4.34
C GLY A 19 -3.28 1.32 3.95
N ALA A 20 -3.37 0.11 3.39
CA ALA A 20 -4.65 -0.49 3.09
C ALA A 20 -5.44 -0.90 4.32
N LEU A 21 -4.80 -1.42 5.38
CA LEU A 21 -5.47 -1.73 6.64
C LEU A 21 -6.05 -0.46 7.27
N ILE A 22 -5.33 0.65 7.24
CA ILE A 22 -5.80 1.95 7.74
C ILE A 22 -7.03 2.40 6.94
N ALA A 23 -6.94 2.39 5.61
CA ALA A 23 -8.05 2.80 4.75
C ALA A 23 -9.30 1.93 4.95
N LEU A 24 -9.14 0.59 4.95
CA LEU A 24 -10.24 -0.36 5.19
C LEU A 24 -10.77 -0.26 6.63
N GLY A 25 -9.90 0.00 7.61
CA GLY A 25 -10.27 0.24 9.00
C GLY A 25 -11.15 1.48 9.16
N ILE A 26 -10.81 2.59 8.49
CA ILE A 26 -11.63 3.80 8.45
C ILE A 26 -13.00 3.50 7.83
N VAL A 27 -13.03 2.76 6.72
CA VAL A 27 -14.29 2.33 6.07
C VAL A 27 -15.14 1.49 7.03
N LEU A 28 -14.55 0.54 7.75
CA LEU A 28 -15.28 -0.33 8.68
C LEU A 28 -15.73 0.39 9.96
N TRP A 29 -15.01 1.43 10.39
CA TRP A 29 -15.35 2.17 11.61
C TRP A 29 -16.35 3.30 11.36
N ARG A 30 -16.19 4.07 10.28
CA ARG A 30 -17.05 5.22 9.95
C ARG A 30 -18.08 4.97 8.87
N GLY A 31 -17.95 3.90 8.09
CA GLY A 31 -18.90 3.61 7.03
C GLY A 31 -20.20 3.05 7.59
N ASP A 32 -21.31 3.70 7.27
CA ASP A 32 -22.67 3.14 7.41
C ASP A 32 -22.87 2.01 6.40
N ILE A 33 -22.25 0.87 6.70
CA ILE A 33 -22.20 -0.29 5.81
C ILE A 33 -23.18 -1.33 6.31
N CYS A 34 -24.05 -1.80 5.41
CA CYS A 34 -24.96 -2.91 5.67
C CYS A 34 -24.18 -4.15 6.17
N PRO A 35 -24.72 -4.95 7.10
CA PRO A 35 -23.98 -6.07 7.72
C PRO A 35 -23.44 -7.08 6.69
N GLY A 36 -24.19 -7.32 5.60
CA GLY A 36 -23.72 -8.18 4.50
C GLY A 36 -22.56 -7.60 3.69
N GLN A 37 -22.43 -6.28 3.56
CA GLN A 37 -21.25 -5.65 2.94
C GLN A 37 -20.06 -5.66 3.89
N ARG A 38 -20.29 -5.40 5.17
CA ARG A 38 -19.26 -5.44 6.22
C ARG A 38 -18.56 -6.81 6.25
N ALA A 39 -19.33 -7.90 6.25
CA ALA A 39 -18.78 -9.26 6.19
C ALA A 39 -17.87 -9.49 4.96
N ARG A 40 -18.29 -9.01 3.77
CA ARG A 40 -17.47 -9.15 2.55
C ARG A 40 -16.18 -8.35 2.61
N VAL A 41 -16.20 -7.13 3.16
CA VAL A 41 -14.99 -6.31 3.34
C VAL A 41 -14.06 -6.96 4.35
N THR A 42 -14.57 -7.43 5.49
CA THR A 42 -13.77 -8.13 6.50
C THR A 42 -13.12 -9.41 5.95
N GLN A 43 -13.81 -10.15 5.06
CA GLN A 43 -13.22 -11.31 4.37
C GLN A 43 -12.04 -10.91 3.45
N GLN A 44 -12.09 -9.73 2.82
CA GLN A 44 -10.98 -9.25 1.98
C GLN A 44 -9.75 -8.84 2.78
N LEU A 45 -9.86 -8.61 4.10
CA LEU A 45 -8.71 -8.33 4.96
C LEU A 45 -7.68 -9.46 4.98
N PHE A 46 -8.09 -10.69 4.65
CA PHE A 46 -7.14 -11.80 4.46
C PHE A 46 -6.02 -11.45 3.45
N SER A 47 -6.37 -10.71 2.39
CA SER A 47 -5.38 -10.29 1.39
C SER A 47 -4.34 -9.32 1.97
N VAL A 48 -4.70 -8.51 2.96
CA VAL A 48 -3.75 -7.62 3.66
C VAL A 48 -2.70 -8.45 4.38
N TRP A 49 -3.11 -9.50 5.10
CA TRP A 49 -2.20 -10.37 5.83
C TRP A 49 -1.30 -11.19 4.90
N VAL A 50 -1.80 -11.61 3.73
CA VAL A 50 -0.97 -12.27 2.70
C VAL A 50 0.13 -11.34 2.21
N ILE A 51 -0.17 -10.07 1.97
CA ILE A 51 0.86 -9.08 1.59
C ILE A 51 1.82 -8.81 2.76
N THR A 52 1.35 -8.76 4.00
CA THR A 52 2.23 -8.67 5.18
C THR A 52 3.16 -9.88 5.28
N ALA A 53 2.68 -11.09 4.96
CA ALA A 53 3.50 -12.30 4.92
C ALA A 53 4.60 -12.21 3.86
N LEU A 54 4.26 -11.72 2.66
CA LEU A 54 5.24 -11.46 1.60
C LEU A 54 6.30 -10.46 2.06
N SER A 55 5.88 -9.34 2.66
CA SER A 55 6.77 -8.35 3.25
C SER A 55 7.72 -8.95 4.29
N LEU A 56 7.20 -9.82 5.16
CA LEU A 56 7.98 -10.47 6.20
C LEU A 56 9.00 -11.47 5.64
N MET A 57 8.59 -12.26 4.64
CA MET A 57 9.48 -13.19 3.94
C MET A 57 10.65 -12.42 3.30
N LEU A 58 10.36 -11.31 2.62
CA LEU A 58 11.40 -10.46 2.00
C LEU A 58 12.28 -9.78 3.06
N ALA A 59 11.71 -9.39 4.21
CA ALA A 59 12.48 -8.81 5.32
C ALA A 59 13.46 -9.81 5.95
N LEU A 60 13.11 -11.11 6.00
CA LEU A 60 14.01 -12.17 6.44
C LEU A 60 15.19 -12.34 5.47
N GLU A 61 14.92 -12.35 4.15
CA GLU A 61 15.98 -12.42 3.13
C GLU A 61 16.87 -11.16 3.16
N ALA A 62 16.28 -10.00 3.41
CA ALA A 62 17.00 -8.73 3.53
C ALA A 62 17.76 -8.57 4.88
N LYS A 63 17.71 -9.57 5.77
CA LYS A 63 18.34 -9.54 7.11
C LYS A 63 17.94 -8.31 7.94
N ALA A 64 16.67 -7.94 7.91
CA ALA A 64 16.14 -6.82 8.66
C ALA A 64 16.29 -7.03 10.18
N ALA A 65 16.18 -5.93 10.95
CA ALA A 65 16.31 -5.97 12.40
C ALA A 65 15.32 -6.94 13.06
N SER A 66 15.77 -7.68 14.08
CA SER A 66 14.97 -8.73 14.72
C SER A 66 13.66 -8.22 15.31
N TRP A 67 13.66 -7.02 15.90
CA TRP A 67 12.44 -6.41 16.46
C TRP A 67 11.39 -6.14 15.38
N LEU A 68 11.82 -5.75 14.18
CA LEU A 68 10.95 -5.47 13.04
C LEU A 68 10.28 -6.76 12.57
N ILE A 69 11.06 -7.83 12.43
CA ILE A 69 10.55 -9.17 12.08
C ILE A 69 9.54 -9.66 13.12
N TRP A 70 9.82 -9.52 14.41
CA TRP A 70 8.90 -9.92 15.47
C TRP A 70 7.58 -9.15 15.42
N SER A 71 7.62 -7.82 15.20
CA SER A 71 6.39 -7.00 15.09
C SER A 71 5.53 -7.39 13.89
N GLY A 72 6.15 -7.58 12.71
CA GLY A 72 5.47 -8.04 11.50
C GLY A 72 4.93 -9.47 11.62
N GLY A 73 5.70 -10.37 12.24
CA GLY A 73 5.28 -11.74 12.52
C GLY A 73 4.10 -11.82 13.49
N ALA A 74 4.13 -11.05 14.57
CA ALA A 74 3.02 -10.96 15.51
C ALA A 74 1.74 -10.45 14.83
N SER A 75 1.85 -9.41 13.99
CA SER A 75 0.73 -8.91 13.20
C SER A 75 0.16 -9.98 12.27
N LEU A 76 1.02 -10.70 11.56
CA LEU A 76 0.63 -11.76 10.63
C LEU A 76 -0.13 -12.88 11.34
N VAL A 77 0.43 -13.41 12.44
CA VAL A 77 -0.18 -14.52 13.18
C VAL A 77 -1.56 -14.11 13.70
N LEU A 78 -1.67 -12.94 14.33
CA LEU A 78 -2.94 -12.43 14.85
C LEU A 78 -3.94 -12.13 13.73
N GLY A 79 -3.49 -11.57 12.60
CA GLY A 79 -4.32 -11.24 11.45
C GLY A 79 -4.88 -12.49 10.76
N VAL A 80 -4.06 -13.52 10.58
CA VAL A 80 -4.48 -14.83 10.06
C VAL A 80 -5.42 -15.51 11.05
N ALA A 81 -5.13 -15.50 12.35
CA ALA A 81 -6.00 -16.07 13.37
C ALA A 81 -7.40 -15.42 13.35
N LEU A 82 -7.47 -14.08 13.26
CA LEU A 82 -8.75 -13.38 13.12
C LEU A 82 -9.46 -13.70 11.81
N SER A 83 -8.72 -13.87 10.71
CA SER A 83 -9.30 -14.25 9.42
C SER A 83 -9.90 -15.66 9.47
N LEU A 84 -9.25 -16.59 10.18
CA LEU A 84 -9.76 -17.93 10.43
C LEU A 84 -10.99 -17.90 11.34
N LEU A 85 -10.99 -17.08 12.39
CA LEU A 85 -12.18 -16.89 13.23
C LEU A 85 -13.35 -16.31 12.41
N GLN A 86 -13.08 -15.37 11.51
CA GLN A 86 -14.08 -14.79 10.62
C GLN A 86 -14.66 -15.81 9.63
N SER A 87 -13.86 -16.76 9.14
CA SER A 87 -14.35 -17.80 8.23
C SER A 87 -15.21 -18.86 8.92
N ARG A 88 -15.08 -18.99 10.26
CA ARG A 88 -15.93 -19.87 11.08
C ARG A 88 -17.25 -19.22 11.49
N LEU A 89 -17.38 -17.89 11.38
CA LEU A 89 -18.64 -17.21 11.68
C LEU A 89 -19.68 -17.51 10.60
N GLU A 90 -20.77 -18.17 10.99
CA GLU A 90 -21.89 -18.45 10.08
C GLU A 90 -22.81 -17.22 9.91
N GLY A 91 -23.36 -17.07 8.71
CA GLY A 91 -24.31 -16.00 8.37
C GLY A 91 -23.67 -14.66 7.99
N LYS A 92 -24.43 -13.57 8.11
CA LYS A 92 -24.00 -12.19 7.78
C LYS A 92 -23.22 -11.52 8.92
N ARG A 93 -22.62 -12.30 9.82
CA ARG A 93 -21.91 -11.79 11.00
C ARG A 93 -20.45 -11.46 10.64
N SER A 94 -20.00 -10.29 11.07
CA SER A 94 -18.62 -9.84 10.92
C SER A 94 -18.00 -9.64 12.30
N ILE A 95 -16.70 -9.90 12.42
CA ILE A 95 -15.92 -9.55 13.60
C ILE A 95 -16.09 -8.06 13.90
N PRO A 96 -16.24 -7.66 15.18
CA PRO A 96 -16.32 -6.27 15.56
C PRO A 96 -15.04 -5.53 15.12
N SER A 97 -15.19 -4.32 14.57
CA SER A 97 -14.07 -3.53 14.08
C SER A 97 -13.03 -3.23 15.17
N ALA A 98 -13.43 -3.20 16.44
CA ALA A 98 -12.52 -3.07 17.57
C ALA A 98 -11.46 -4.18 17.62
N LEU A 99 -11.80 -5.41 17.21
CA LEU A 99 -10.86 -6.54 17.21
C LEU A 99 -9.76 -6.40 16.15
N LEU A 100 -9.93 -5.53 15.15
CA LEU A 100 -8.90 -5.24 14.14
C LEU A 100 -7.69 -4.50 14.72
N TRP A 101 -7.84 -3.86 15.88
CA TRP A 101 -6.71 -3.24 16.59
C TRP A 101 -5.69 -4.27 17.06
N LEU A 102 -6.11 -5.51 17.33
CA LEU A 102 -5.26 -6.56 17.87
C LEU A 102 -4.10 -6.93 16.91
N PRO A 103 -4.34 -7.21 15.61
CA PRO A 103 -3.27 -7.37 14.62
C PRO A 103 -2.79 -6.03 14.06
N GLY A 104 -3.61 -4.97 14.15
CA GLY A 104 -3.32 -3.64 13.63
C GLY A 104 -2.23 -2.91 14.43
N MET A 105 -2.18 -3.07 15.75
CA MET A 105 -1.16 -2.45 16.60
C MET A 105 0.26 -2.97 16.30
N PRO A 106 0.52 -4.29 16.24
CA PRO A 106 1.81 -4.80 15.79
C PRO A 106 2.12 -4.41 14.35
N LEU A 107 1.11 -4.33 13.45
CA LEU A 107 1.34 -3.85 12.09
C LEU A 107 1.77 -2.38 12.08
N ALA A 108 1.16 -1.55 12.92
CA ALA A 108 1.50 -0.15 13.06
C ALA A 108 2.94 0.04 13.52
N LEU A 109 3.38 -0.75 14.51
CA LEU A 109 4.78 -0.79 14.95
C LEU A 109 5.73 -1.24 13.83
N TYR A 110 5.34 -2.28 13.08
CA TYR A 110 6.09 -2.71 11.89
C TYR A 110 6.21 -1.57 10.88
N GLY A 111 5.10 -0.89 10.57
CA GLY A 111 5.04 0.25 9.66
C GLY A 111 5.95 1.41 10.09
N VAL A 112 5.99 1.74 11.37
CA VAL A 112 6.91 2.77 11.90
C VAL A 112 8.36 2.40 11.60
N GLY A 113 8.73 1.13 11.78
CA GLY A 113 10.07 0.66 11.39
C GLY A 113 10.33 0.72 9.90
N LEU A 114 9.34 0.42 9.06
CA LEU A 114 9.47 0.57 7.60
C LEU A 114 9.64 2.03 7.17
N LEU A 115 8.93 2.97 7.82
CA LEU A 115 9.10 4.40 7.58
C LEU A 115 10.51 4.87 7.94
N GLN A 116 11.13 4.31 8.97
CA GLN A 116 12.52 4.61 9.31
C GLN A 116 13.50 4.11 8.24
N VAL A 117 13.27 2.91 7.69
CA VAL A 117 14.12 2.36 6.62
C VAL A 117 13.98 3.13 5.32
N GLN A 118 12.74 3.46 4.94
CA GLN A 118 12.45 4.07 3.64
C GLN A 118 12.56 5.61 3.63
N GLY A 119 12.68 6.22 4.81
CA GLY A 119 12.51 7.64 5.04
C GLY A 119 11.06 8.01 5.34
N TRP A 120 10.85 8.89 6.31
CA TRP A 120 9.50 9.21 6.81
C TRP A 120 8.58 9.76 5.72
N ILE A 121 9.06 10.72 4.92
CA ILE A 121 8.21 11.39 3.92
C ILE A 121 7.94 10.46 2.73
N SER A 122 8.98 9.87 2.15
CA SER A 122 8.89 8.90 1.05
C SER A 122 8.02 7.71 1.42
N GLY A 123 8.24 7.14 2.61
CA GLY A 123 7.46 6.02 3.13
C GLY A 123 5.99 6.35 3.35
N LEU A 124 5.67 7.53 3.90
CA LEU A 124 4.27 7.96 4.07
C LEU A 124 3.55 8.15 2.74
N LEU A 125 4.22 8.71 1.73
CA LEU A 125 3.66 8.89 0.39
C LEU A 125 3.41 7.54 -0.31
N GLN A 126 4.35 6.60 -0.18
CA GLN A 126 4.20 5.24 -0.70
C GLN A 126 3.09 4.47 -0.01
N MET A 127 3.03 4.55 1.32
CA MET A 127 1.96 3.99 2.14
C MET A 127 0.60 4.53 1.70
N ALA A 128 0.48 5.85 1.52
CA ALA A 128 -0.76 6.48 1.08
C ALA A 128 -1.17 6.01 -0.33
N MET A 129 -0.24 6.03 -1.29
CA MET A 129 -0.55 5.74 -2.68
C MET A 129 -0.79 4.24 -2.94
N LEU A 130 0.12 3.37 -2.52
CA LEU A 130 -0.02 1.92 -2.68
C LEU A 130 -1.14 1.37 -1.78
N GLY A 131 -1.25 1.89 -0.54
CA GLY A 131 -2.32 1.52 0.37
C GLY A 131 -3.70 1.92 -0.16
N ALA A 132 -3.85 3.11 -0.75
CA ALA A 132 -5.11 3.52 -1.37
C ALA A 132 -5.47 2.66 -2.59
N ALA A 133 -4.50 2.33 -3.45
CA ALA A 133 -4.72 1.45 -4.59
C ALA A 133 -5.13 0.04 -4.17
N PHE A 134 -4.44 -0.53 -3.17
CA PHE A 134 -4.74 -1.85 -2.66
C PHE A 134 -6.08 -1.90 -1.92
N ALA A 135 -6.38 -0.89 -1.10
CA ALA A 135 -7.69 -0.76 -0.45
C ALA A 135 -8.83 -0.63 -1.47
N HIS A 136 -8.64 0.17 -2.52
CA HIS A 136 -9.62 0.30 -3.61
C HIS A 136 -9.87 -1.06 -4.27
N LEU A 137 -8.82 -1.81 -4.58
CA LEU A 137 -8.94 -3.16 -5.14
C LEU A 137 -9.75 -4.10 -4.23
N MET A 138 -9.50 -4.07 -2.92
CA MET A 138 -10.26 -4.86 -1.94
C MET A 138 -11.73 -4.45 -1.86
N LEU A 139 -12.03 -3.15 -1.91
CA LEU A 139 -13.41 -2.65 -1.91
C LEU A 139 -14.18 -3.06 -3.18
N LEU A 140 -13.51 -3.09 -4.34
CA LEU A 140 -14.11 -3.59 -5.58
C LEU A 140 -14.39 -5.09 -5.50
N ARG A 141 -13.45 -5.89 -4.99
CA ARG A 141 -13.68 -7.33 -4.75
C ARG A 141 -14.82 -7.59 -3.77
N ALA A 142 -14.98 -6.74 -2.75
CA ALA A 142 -16.09 -6.83 -1.80
C ALA A 142 -17.46 -6.37 -2.37
N ARG A 143 -17.50 -5.88 -3.62
CA ARG A 143 -18.69 -5.27 -4.25
C ARG A 143 -19.30 -4.18 -3.37
N HIS A 144 -18.46 -3.23 -2.97
CA HIS A 144 -18.90 -2.06 -2.21
C HIS A 144 -19.84 -1.17 -3.04
N ARG A 145 -20.72 -0.43 -2.37
CA ARG A 145 -21.66 0.53 -3.00
C ARG A 145 -21.29 2.00 -2.73
N LEU A 146 -20.13 2.23 -2.10
CA LEU A 146 -19.75 3.57 -1.65
C LEU A 146 -19.09 4.31 -2.81
N THR A 147 -19.91 4.98 -3.62
CA THR A 147 -19.47 5.74 -4.81
C THR A 147 -18.42 6.81 -4.48
N ALA A 148 -18.46 7.40 -3.29
CA ALA A 148 -17.46 8.37 -2.85
C ALA A 148 -16.04 7.80 -2.75
N PHE A 149 -15.87 6.51 -2.43
CA PHE A 149 -14.52 5.92 -2.34
C PHE A 149 -13.91 5.66 -3.71
N ASN A 150 -14.73 5.50 -4.75
CA ASN A 150 -14.25 5.38 -6.13
C ASN A 150 -13.59 6.67 -6.63
N THR A 151 -13.86 7.83 -6.01
CA THR A 151 -13.22 9.10 -6.36
C THR A 151 -12.14 9.51 -5.36
N LEU A 152 -12.39 9.31 -4.05
CA LEU A 152 -11.45 9.69 -3.00
C LEU A 152 -10.15 8.88 -3.03
N LEU A 153 -10.21 7.57 -3.28
CA LEU A 153 -9.00 6.72 -3.29
C LEU A 153 -8.06 7.03 -4.46
N PRO A 154 -8.54 7.16 -5.73
CA PRO A 154 -7.69 7.64 -6.82
C PRO A 154 -7.15 9.05 -6.59
N LEU A 155 -7.95 9.95 -6.00
CA LEU A 155 -7.51 11.31 -5.68
C LEU A 155 -6.39 11.31 -4.64
N ALA A 156 -6.49 10.47 -3.60
CA ALA A 156 -5.41 10.28 -2.63
C ALA A 156 -4.14 9.73 -3.30
N GLY A 157 -4.29 8.80 -4.24
CA GLY A 157 -3.18 8.30 -5.05
C GLY A 157 -2.53 9.38 -5.91
N LEU A 158 -3.32 10.23 -6.57
CA LEU A 158 -2.85 11.37 -7.35
C LEU A 158 -2.09 12.38 -6.50
N ALA A 159 -2.65 12.77 -5.36
CA ALA A 159 -2.00 13.69 -4.43
C ALA A 159 -0.66 13.10 -3.94
N GLY A 160 -0.64 11.82 -3.57
CA GLY A 160 0.58 11.10 -3.19
C GLY A 160 1.64 11.10 -4.30
N ALA A 161 1.24 10.85 -5.54
CA ALA A 161 2.14 10.87 -6.69
C ALA A 161 2.74 12.27 -6.95
N ILE A 162 1.90 13.31 -6.96
CA ILE A 162 2.34 14.70 -7.16
C ILE A 162 3.33 15.10 -6.06
N ILE A 163 2.98 14.88 -4.79
CA ILE A 163 3.85 15.22 -3.67
C ILE A 163 5.15 14.40 -3.72
N SER A 164 5.11 13.14 -4.16
CA SER A 164 6.33 12.32 -4.30
C SER A 164 7.31 12.85 -5.34
N LEU A 165 6.81 13.38 -6.46
CA LEU A 165 7.65 14.00 -7.49
C LEU A 165 8.20 15.34 -7.03
N ILE A 166 7.40 16.15 -6.34
CA ILE A 166 7.86 17.42 -5.74
C ILE A 166 8.95 17.13 -4.70
N TRP A 167 8.73 16.14 -3.82
CA TRP A 167 9.70 15.75 -2.80
C TRP A 167 11.02 15.25 -3.42
N LEU A 168 10.94 14.47 -4.51
CA LEU A 168 12.11 14.05 -5.27
C LEU A 168 12.87 15.27 -5.86
N ALA A 169 12.16 16.24 -6.44
CA ALA A 169 12.78 17.45 -6.97
C ALA A 169 13.49 18.26 -5.86
N VAL A 170 12.90 18.34 -4.66
CA VAL A 170 13.54 18.96 -3.49
C VAL A 170 14.82 18.25 -3.10
N LEU A 171 14.84 16.91 -3.06
CA LEU A 171 16.06 16.16 -2.74
C LEU A 171 17.18 16.38 -3.77
N VAL A 172 16.84 16.33 -5.06
CA VAL A 172 17.82 16.58 -6.13
C VAL A 172 18.36 18.01 -6.03
N ALA A 173 17.50 19.00 -5.78
CA ALA A 173 17.92 20.38 -5.58
C ALA A 173 18.84 20.55 -4.35
N TRP A 174 18.58 19.80 -3.27
CA TRP A 174 19.39 19.82 -2.06
C TRP A 174 20.81 19.29 -2.28
N GLN A 175 20.97 18.25 -3.11
CA GLN A 175 22.29 17.72 -3.45
C GLN A 175 23.14 18.66 -4.34
N GLY A 176 22.51 19.63 -4.99
CA GLY A 176 23.19 20.56 -5.87
C GLY A 176 23.96 19.84 -7.00
N GLY A 177 25.21 20.24 -7.22
CA GLY A 177 26.07 19.68 -8.28
C GLY A 177 26.74 18.33 -7.95
N ALA A 178 26.55 17.79 -6.74
CA ALA A 178 27.10 16.50 -6.35
C ALA A 178 26.27 15.31 -6.84
N ALA A 179 25.03 15.56 -7.28
CA ALA A 179 24.15 14.54 -7.81
C ALA A 179 24.65 14.05 -9.18
N ASN A 180 24.85 12.74 -9.33
CA ASN A 180 25.14 12.12 -10.62
C ASN A 180 23.85 12.02 -11.45
N LEU A 181 23.48 13.14 -12.09
CA LEU A 181 22.22 13.29 -12.84
C LEU A 181 22.09 12.24 -13.96
N ASP A 182 23.19 11.88 -14.63
CA ASP A 182 23.18 10.89 -15.72
C ASP A 182 22.76 9.50 -15.23
N ALA A 183 23.08 9.15 -13.98
CA ALA A 183 22.62 7.90 -13.37
C ALA A 183 21.15 7.95 -12.92
N LEU A 184 20.65 9.13 -12.55
CA LEU A 184 19.29 9.31 -12.02
C LEU A 184 18.22 9.43 -13.11
N ILE A 185 18.52 10.15 -14.20
CA ILE A 185 17.57 10.44 -15.30
C ILE A 185 16.74 9.21 -15.73
N PRO A 186 17.32 8.03 -16.04
CA PRO A 186 16.53 6.90 -16.51
C PRO A 186 15.52 6.39 -15.45
N ALA A 187 15.91 6.38 -14.19
CA ALA A 187 15.05 5.92 -13.10
C ALA A 187 13.93 6.92 -12.78
N VAL A 188 14.22 8.23 -12.87
CA VAL A 188 13.21 9.29 -12.71
C VAL A 188 12.20 9.29 -13.86
N LEU A 189 12.66 9.16 -15.11
CA LEU A 189 11.78 9.09 -16.27
C LEU A 189 10.88 7.85 -16.25
N THR A 190 11.43 6.69 -15.86
CA THR A 190 10.62 5.46 -15.72
C THR A 190 9.61 5.58 -14.59
N GLN A 191 9.98 6.12 -13.43
CA GLN A 191 9.04 6.41 -12.35
C GLN A 191 7.93 7.35 -12.82
N ALA A 192 8.27 8.50 -13.39
CA ALA A 192 7.31 9.52 -13.80
C ALA A 192 6.36 8.99 -14.89
N GLY A 193 6.91 8.32 -15.92
CA GLY A 193 6.13 7.73 -17.00
C GLY A 193 5.14 6.67 -16.49
N LEU A 194 5.60 5.76 -15.62
CA LEU A 194 4.73 4.73 -15.04
C LEU A 194 3.68 5.31 -14.09
N LEU A 195 4.00 6.35 -13.31
CA LEU A 195 3.02 7.05 -12.47
C LEU A 195 1.92 7.67 -13.34
N VAL A 196 2.27 8.38 -14.41
CA VAL A 196 1.31 9.01 -15.31
C VAL A 196 0.40 7.96 -15.95
N VAL A 197 0.97 6.89 -16.53
CA VAL A 197 0.18 5.82 -17.15
C VAL A 197 -0.74 5.14 -16.13
N SER A 198 -0.22 4.81 -14.94
CA SER A 198 -0.99 4.16 -13.89
C SER A 198 -2.13 5.04 -13.39
N LEU A 199 -1.90 6.34 -13.22
CA LEU A 199 -2.94 7.28 -12.80
C LEU A 199 -4.00 7.48 -13.88
N LEU A 200 -3.61 7.65 -15.15
CA LEU A 200 -4.55 7.75 -16.26
C LEU A 200 -5.45 6.50 -16.35
N LEU A 201 -4.86 5.32 -16.18
CA LEU A 201 -5.62 4.07 -16.09
C LEU A 201 -6.53 4.03 -14.86
N TRP A 202 -6.08 4.54 -13.72
CA TRP A 202 -6.89 4.57 -12.49
C TRP A 202 -8.09 5.50 -12.58
N PHE A 203 -7.94 6.65 -13.23
CA PHE A 203 -9.04 7.59 -13.48
C PHE A 203 -9.89 7.22 -14.71
N SER A 204 -9.46 6.26 -15.53
CA SER A 204 -10.19 5.87 -16.74
C SER A 204 -11.68 5.53 -16.51
N PRO A 205 -12.09 4.83 -15.44
CA PRO A 205 -13.50 4.53 -15.23
C PRO A 205 -14.32 5.77 -14.87
N LEU A 206 -13.69 6.76 -14.22
CA LEU A 206 -14.32 8.04 -13.88
C LEU A 206 -14.55 8.89 -15.14
N TYR A 207 -13.56 8.96 -16.03
CA TYR A 207 -13.69 9.67 -17.30
C TYR A 207 -14.71 9.02 -18.23
N LEU A 208 -14.73 7.69 -18.28
CA LEU A 208 -15.63 6.93 -19.14
C LEU A 208 -17.03 6.75 -18.53
N GLN A 209 -17.27 7.23 -17.31
CA GLN A 209 -18.52 7.04 -16.55
C GLN A 209 -18.95 5.57 -16.49
N ARG A 210 -17.97 4.66 -16.31
CA ARG A 210 -18.17 3.21 -16.22
C ARG A 210 -17.92 2.71 -14.81
N GLU A 211 -18.51 1.56 -14.49
CA GLU A 211 -18.18 0.87 -13.25
C GLU A 211 -16.70 0.47 -13.23
N THR A 212 -16.04 0.71 -12.09
CA THR A 212 -14.63 0.39 -11.86
C THR A 212 -14.44 -1.13 -11.79
N ALA A 213 -13.83 -1.72 -12.81
CA ALA A 213 -13.52 -3.15 -12.81
C ALA A 213 -12.30 -3.46 -11.91
N PRO A 214 -12.32 -4.54 -11.11
CA PRO A 214 -11.19 -4.94 -10.27
C PRO A 214 -9.89 -5.15 -11.05
N VAL A 215 -9.99 -5.60 -12.31
CA VAL A 215 -8.85 -5.85 -13.19
C VAL A 215 -8.08 -4.55 -13.49
N VAL A 216 -8.79 -3.45 -13.74
CA VAL A 216 -8.16 -2.14 -14.01
C VAL A 216 -7.35 -1.70 -12.80
N VAL A 217 -7.93 -1.73 -11.59
CA VAL A 217 -7.20 -1.35 -10.37
C VAL A 217 -6.04 -2.30 -10.07
N SER A 218 -6.14 -3.59 -10.44
CA SER A 218 -5.01 -4.52 -10.33
C SER A 218 -3.85 -4.14 -11.26
N THR A 219 -4.14 -3.74 -12.50
CA THR A 219 -3.10 -3.27 -13.43
C THR A 219 -2.46 -1.96 -12.95
N VAL A 220 -3.27 -1.05 -12.39
CA VAL A 220 -2.80 0.18 -11.75
C VAL A 220 -1.87 -0.14 -10.58
N LEU A 221 -2.26 -1.07 -9.69
CA LEU A 221 -1.44 -1.48 -8.55
C LEU A 221 -0.06 -1.99 -9.02
N CYS A 222 -0.03 -2.86 -10.04
CA CYS A 222 1.23 -3.34 -10.60
C CYS A 222 2.08 -2.20 -11.18
N GLY A 223 1.47 -1.29 -11.95
CA GLY A 223 2.17 -0.13 -12.50
C GLY A 223 2.72 0.81 -11.42
N LEU A 224 1.95 1.07 -10.38
CA LEU A 224 2.38 1.86 -9.22
C LEU A 224 3.50 1.17 -8.44
N LEU A 225 3.45 -0.16 -8.25
CA LEU A 225 4.54 -0.90 -7.61
C LEU A 225 5.84 -0.79 -8.40
N ILE A 226 5.80 -0.99 -9.72
CA ILE A 226 7.00 -0.85 -10.57
C ILE A 226 7.53 0.60 -10.52
N ALA A 227 6.63 1.59 -10.57
CA ALA A 227 7.01 2.99 -10.43
C ALA A 227 7.70 3.28 -9.09
N GLN A 228 7.21 2.69 -7.99
CA GLN A 228 7.80 2.87 -6.67
C GLN A 228 9.11 2.10 -6.49
N ILE A 229 9.31 0.98 -7.18
CA ILE A 229 10.64 0.31 -7.20
C ILE A 229 11.65 1.22 -7.88
N ALA A 230 11.31 1.80 -9.04
CA ALA A 230 12.17 2.78 -9.72
C ALA A 230 12.46 3.99 -8.82
N ALA A 231 11.44 4.52 -8.14
CA ALA A 231 11.63 5.57 -7.14
C ALA A 231 12.64 5.15 -6.07
N THR A 232 12.43 4.00 -5.43
CA THR A 232 13.26 3.48 -4.31
C THR A 232 14.73 3.35 -4.71
N SER A 233 15.02 2.97 -5.95
CA SER A 233 16.39 2.96 -6.46
C SER A 233 17.03 4.35 -6.55
N VAL A 234 16.25 5.39 -6.87
CA VAL A 234 16.72 6.78 -6.91
C VAL A 234 16.98 7.31 -5.49
N TRP A 235 16.07 7.06 -4.54
CA TRP A 235 16.25 7.52 -3.15
C TRP A 235 17.55 6.99 -2.54
N HIS A 236 17.92 5.74 -2.84
CA HIS A 236 19.17 5.13 -2.36
C HIS A 236 20.44 5.69 -3.01
N GLN A 237 20.34 6.34 -4.16
CA GLN A 237 21.47 7.04 -4.78
C GLN A 237 21.59 8.47 -4.25
N LEU A 238 20.53 9.00 -3.63
CA LEU A 238 20.44 10.37 -3.12
C LEU A 238 20.72 10.51 -1.60
N ILE A 239 20.90 9.41 -0.88
CA ILE A 239 21.19 9.37 0.56
C ILE A 239 22.54 8.67 0.76
#